data_AF-A0A942CM39-F1
#
_entry.id   AF-A0A942CM39-F1
#
_cell.length_a   1.000
_cell.length_b   1.000
_cell.length_c   1.000
_cell.angle_alpha   90.00
_cell.angle_beta   90.00
_cell.angle_gamma   90.00
#
_symmetry.space_group_name_H-M   'P 1'
#
loop_
_entity.id
_entity.type
_entity.pdbx_description
1 polymer ?
#
loop_
_entity_poly.entity_id
_entity_poly.type
_entity_poly.pdbx_seq_one_letter_code
_entity_poly.pdbx_strand_id
1 'polypeptide(L)'
;MSDLVGKRGRMALAESRQCTATNRNGERCGRASIPGGFVCNLHGGNAPQTLKAAQQRLLSLIEPALDVLHSILRIAPACTVCGRRDDLSAVVAAAKAVIDRVLPKLLDVQVSRAPEPALWVDYMPEDQLTQVVTWIEEAEGRMRRGERAFYRPTAPVIDVPSTGTNDADDSVLL
;
A
#
# COMPACT_ATOMS: atom_id res chain seq x y z
N MET A 1 -12.76 3.13 18.49
CA MET A 1 -11.98 2.20 17.63
C MET A 1 -12.01 0.85 18.30
N SER A 2 -12.84 -0.07 17.80
CA SER A 2 -12.96 -1.43 18.31
C SER A 2 -11.60 -2.13 18.17
N ASP A 3 -11.14 -2.82 19.20
CA ASP A 3 -9.86 -3.52 19.23
C ASP A 3 -9.88 -4.74 18.31
N LEU A 4 -9.62 -4.51 17.01
CA LEU A 4 -9.73 -5.50 15.92
C LEU A 4 -8.86 -6.75 16.10
N VAL A 5 -7.83 -6.68 16.95
CA VAL A 5 -6.84 -7.75 17.15
C VAL A 5 -7.14 -8.60 18.39
N GLY A 6 -7.94 -8.09 19.33
CA GLY A 6 -8.24 -8.72 20.61
C GLY A 6 -7.01 -8.93 21.52
N LYS A 7 -7.25 -9.29 22.79
CA LYS A 7 -6.18 -9.51 23.78
C LYS A 7 -5.21 -10.63 23.38
N ARG A 8 -5.73 -11.75 22.87
CA ARG A 8 -4.92 -12.92 22.46
C ARG A 8 -4.05 -12.60 21.24
N GLY A 9 -4.59 -11.89 20.25
CA GLY A 9 -3.81 -11.47 19.07
C GLY A 9 -2.70 -10.51 19.46
N ARG A 10 -2.97 -9.54 20.36
CA ARG A 10 -1.93 -8.62 20.86
C ARG A 10 -0.81 -9.33 21.60
N MET A 11 -1.12 -10.35 22.42
CA MET A 11 -0.10 -11.16 23.10
C MET A 11 0.75 -11.97 22.12
N ALA A 12 0.12 -12.64 21.14
CA ALA A 12 0.83 -13.39 20.12
C ALA A 12 1.76 -12.50 19.28
N LEU A 13 1.31 -11.30 18.90
CA LEU A 13 2.11 -10.30 18.19
C LEU A 13 3.25 -9.72 19.05
N ALA A 14 3.08 -9.63 20.36
CA ALA A 14 4.13 -9.18 21.27
C ALA A 14 5.20 -10.26 21.47
N GLU A 15 4.77 -11.52 21.64
CA GLU A 15 5.66 -12.68 21.80
C GLU A 15 6.41 -13.03 20.52
N SER A 16 5.78 -12.87 19.35
CA SER A 16 6.44 -13.01 18.05
C SER A 16 7.52 -11.94 17.80
N ARG A 17 7.47 -10.84 18.54
CA ARG A 17 8.46 -9.75 18.48
C ARG A 17 9.54 -9.86 19.55
N GLN A 18 9.60 -10.93 20.33
CA GLN A 18 10.63 -11.06 21.34
C GLN A 18 11.96 -11.54 20.74
N CYS A 19 13.06 -10.90 21.16
CA CYS A 19 14.42 -11.28 20.79
C CYS A 19 14.69 -12.77 21.04
N THR A 20 15.35 -13.42 20.08
CA THR A 20 15.69 -14.85 20.12
C THR A 20 16.97 -15.16 20.89
N ALA A 21 17.81 -14.17 21.14
CA ALA A 21 19.03 -14.34 21.93
C ALA A 21 18.74 -14.59 23.42
N THR A 22 19.72 -15.16 24.11
CA THR A 22 19.69 -15.45 25.55
C THR A 22 20.26 -14.27 26.36
N ASN A 23 19.68 -13.98 27.52
CA ASN A 23 20.18 -13.00 28.48
C ASN A 23 21.32 -13.60 29.34
N ARG A 24 21.92 -12.78 30.21
CA ARG A 24 23.02 -13.22 31.11
C ARG A 24 22.58 -14.26 32.14
N ASN A 25 21.29 -14.37 32.42
CA ASN A 25 20.70 -15.33 33.36
C ASN A 25 20.38 -16.67 32.68
N GLY A 26 20.67 -16.83 31.39
CA GLY A 26 20.36 -18.04 30.62
C GLY A 26 18.94 -18.12 30.08
N GLU A 27 18.12 -17.08 30.26
CA GLU A 27 16.73 -17.03 29.80
C GLU A 27 16.60 -16.30 28.46
N ARG A 28 15.47 -16.45 27.77
CA ARG A 28 15.20 -15.69 26.54
C ARG A 28 15.21 -14.19 26.80
N CYS A 29 15.85 -13.42 25.94
CA CYS A 29 15.90 -11.97 26.05
C CYS A 29 14.49 -11.37 26.04
N GLY A 30 14.12 -10.62 27.09
CA GLY A 30 12.80 -9.95 27.20
C GLY A 30 12.61 -8.73 26.28
N ARG A 31 13.62 -8.33 25.51
CA ARG A 31 13.55 -7.15 24.64
C ARG A 31 12.89 -7.49 23.31
N ALA A 32 12.25 -6.49 22.69
CA ALA A 32 11.74 -6.62 21.34
C ALA A 32 12.88 -6.76 20.31
N SER A 33 12.70 -7.61 19.32
CA SER A 33 13.53 -7.66 18.12
C SER A 33 13.34 -6.41 17.27
N ILE A 34 14.37 -6.09 16.49
CA ILE A 34 14.27 -5.04 15.48
C ILE A 34 13.16 -5.39 14.47
N PRO A 35 12.50 -4.38 13.85
CA PRO A 35 11.58 -4.63 12.75
C PRO A 35 12.24 -5.48 11.65
N GLY A 36 11.59 -6.57 11.23
CA GLY A 36 12.12 -7.49 10.22
C GLY A 36 13.22 -8.44 10.70
N GLY A 37 13.71 -8.31 11.93
CA GLY A 37 14.80 -9.11 12.48
C GLY A 37 14.37 -10.01 13.65
N PHE A 38 15.32 -10.84 14.10
CA PHE A 38 15.09 -11.83 15.16
C PHE A 38 15.75 -11.46 16.50
N VAL A 39 16.61 -10.46 16.53
CA VAL A 39 17.36 -10.03 17.72
C VAL A 39 17.16 -8.54 17.98
N CYS A 40 17.33 -8.12 19.24
CA CYS A 40 17.22 -6.71 19.62
C CYS A 40 18.52 -5.95 19.32
N ASN A 41 18.48 -4.63 19.43
CA ASN A 41 19.64 -3.75 19.21
C ASN A 41 20.88 -4.13 20.04
N LEU A 42 20.69 -4.68 21.26
CA LEU A 42 21.80 -5.09 22.12
C LEU A 42 22.38 -6.47 21.79
N HIS A 43 21.60 -7.34 21.15
CA HIS A 43 22.03 -8.70 20.80
C HIS A 43 22.32 -8.82 19.29
N GLY A 44 22.86 -7.76 18.69
CA GLY A 44 23.32 -7.76 17.30
C GLY A 44 22.31 -7.24 16.27
N GLY A 45 21.17 -6.69 16.71
CA GLY A 45 20.18 -6.08 15.82
C GLY A 45 20.74 -4.90 15.01
N ASN A 46 21.66 -4.13 15.58
CA ASN A 46 22.30 -3.00 14.91
C ASN A 46 23.46 -3.38 13.99
N ALA A 47 23.83 -4.67 13.92
CA ALA A 47 24.91 -5.08 13.03
C ALA A 47 24.50 -4.84 11.55
N PRO A 48 25.36 -4.28 10.69
CA PRO A 48 25.00 -3.92 9.31
C PRO A 48 24.37 -5.09 8.52
N GLN A 49 24.93 -6.29 8.65
CA GLN A 49 24.42 -7.51 8.02
C GLN A 49 23.04 -7.92 8.55
N THR A 50 22.78 -7.71 9.84
CA THR A 50 21.48 -8.00 10.47
C THR A 50 20.42 -7.01 10.00
N LEU A 51 20.76 -5.72 9.93
CA LEU A 51 19.88 -4.68 9.41
C LEU A 51 19.53 -4.92 7.93
N LYS A 52 20.54 -5.26 7.10
CA LYS A 52 20.33 -5.58 5.68
C LYS A 52 19.40 -6.78 5.51
N ALA A 53 19.64 -7.87 6.23
CA ALA A 53 18.78 -9.05 6.18
C ALA A 53 17.36 -8.81 6.73
N ALA A 54 17.23 -7.95 7.75
CA ALA A 54 15.93 -7.55 8.28
C ALA A 54 15.14 -6.70 7.28
N GLN A 55 15.82 -5.78 6.58
CA GLN A 55 15.23 -4.99 5.52
C GLN A 55 14.79 -5.86 4.35
N GLN A 56 15.63 -6.78 3.88
CA GLN A 56 15.27 -7.71 2.80
C GLN A 56 14.00 -8.52 3.11
N ARG A 57 13.87 -9.01 4.35
CA ARG A 57 12.66 -9.70 4.81
C ARG A 57 11.43 -8.83 4.84
N LEU A 58 11.57 -7.54 5.17
CA LEU A 58 10.46 -6.60 5.11
C LEU A 58 10.06 -6.30 3.65
N LEU A 59 11.04 -6.15 2.76
CA LEU A 59 10.81 -5.92 1.33
C LEU A 59 10.10 -7.11 0.67
N SER A 60 10.47 -8.35 1.01
CA SER A 60 9.82 -9.55 0.48
C SER A 60 8.36 -9.71 0.91
N LEU A 61 7.89 -8.91 1.88
CA LEU A 61 6.48 -8.91 2.30
C LEU A 61 5.62 -7.91 1.51
N ILE A 62 6.21 -7.02 0.69
CA ILE A 62 5.44 -6.02 -0.06
C ILE A 62 4.52 -6.70 -1.07
N GLU A 63 5.08 -7.52 -1.95
CA GLU A 63 4.35 -8.20 -3.02
C GLU A 63 3.16 -9.01 -2.51
N PRO A 64 3.31 -9.93 -1.52
CA PRO A 64 2.15 -10.65 -0.99
C PRO A 64 1.16 -9.74 -0.25
N ALA A 65 1.59 -8.63 0.36
CA ALA A 65 0.68 -7.67 0.97
C ALA A 65 -0.16 -6.90 -0.07
N LEU A 66 0.46 -6.55 -1.21
CA LEU A 66 -0.24 -5.93 -2.34
C LEU A 66 -1.21 -6.90 -2.98
N ASP A 67 -0.84 -8.17 -3.17
CA ASP A 67 -1.73 -9.20 -3.71
C ASP A 67 -2.97 -9.40 -2.83
N VAL A 68 -2.78 -9.48 -1.51
CA VAL A 68 -3.87 -9.58 -0.55
C VAL A 68 -4.78 -8.34 -0.62
N LEU A 69 -4.20 -7.14 -0.64
CA LEU A 69 -4.98 -5.91 -0.76
C LEU A 69 -5.75 -5.84 -2.08
N HIS A 70 -5.10 -6.18 -3.17
CA HIS A 70 -5.68 -6.20 -4.51
C HIS A 70 -6.83 -7.21 -4.63
N SER A 71 -6.66 -8.40 -4.05
CA SER A 71 -7.72 -9.42 -4.02
C SER A 71 -8.93 -8.97 -3.20
N ILE A 72 -8.72 -8.29 -2.07
CA ILE A 72 -9.81 -7.70 -1.27
C ILE A 72 -10.57 -6.62 -2.04
N LEU A 73 -9.84 -5.76 -2.77
CA LEU A 73 -10.44 -4.70 -3.57
C LEU A 73 -11.25 -5.24 -4.75
N ARG A 74 -10.81 -6.34 -5.38
CA ARG A 74 -11.45 -6.93 -6.57
C ARG A 74 -12.53 -7.98 -6.26
N ILE A 75 -12.36 -8.84 -5.25
CA ILE A 75 -13.11 -10.10 -5.11
C ILE A 75 -14.30 -10.00 -4.14
N ALA A 76 -14.45 -8.99 -3.30
CA ALA A 76 -15.55 -8.98 -2.33
C ALA A 76 -16.87 -8.42 -2.94
N PRO A 77 -17.85 -9.25 -3.39
CA PRO A 77 -19.20 -8.75 -3.57
C PRO A 77 -19.73 -8.29 -2.20
N ALA A 78 -20.48 -7.18 -2.20
CA ALA A 78 -21.24 -6.80 -1.01
C ALA A 78 -22.20 -7.94 -0.64
N CYS A 79 -22.39 -8.19 0.66
CA CYS A 79 -23.38 -9.16 1.14
C CYS A 79 -24.73 -8.86 0.47
N THR A 80 -25.30 -9.82 -0.24
CA THR A 80 -26.54 -9.65 -1.02
C THR A 80 -27.78 -9.43 -0.13
N VAL A 81 -27.66 -9.68 1.17
CA VAL A 81 -28.74 -9.54 2.15
C VAL A 81 -28.69 -8.20 2.90
N CYS A 82 -27.50 -7.72 3.27
CA CYS A 82 -27.36 -6.51 4.10
C CYS A 82 -26.48 -5.40 3.48
N GLY A 83 -25.89 -5.61 2.31
CA GLY A 83 -25.06 -4.65 1.59
C GLY A 83 -23.70 -4.33 2.23
N ARG A 84 -23.37 -4.93 3.39
CA ARG A 84 -22.06 -4.75 4.03
C ARG A 84 -21.04 -5.71 3.44
N ARG A 85 -19.79 -5.26 3.33
CA ARG A 85 -18.64 -6.14 3.12
C ARG A 85 -18.20 -6.55 4.52
N ASP A 86 -18.46 -7.79 4.91
CA ASP A 86 -18.17 -8.22 6.28
C ASP A 86 -16.67 -8.17 6.55
N ASP A 87 -16.33 -7.38 7.57
CA ASP A 87 -15.08 -7.15 8.30
C ASP A 87 -13.72 -7.63 7.73
N LEU A 88 -13.41 -7.28 6.49
CA LEU A 88 -12.04 -7.36 5.93
C LEU A 88 -11.06 -6.37 6.60
N SER A 89 -11.52 -5.62 7.60
CA SER A 89 -10.77 -4.61 8.35
C SER A 89 -9.47 -5.16 8.93
N ALA A 90 -9.45 -6.39 9.44
CA ALA A 90 -8.24 -6.99 10.01
C ALA A 90 -7.17 -7.26 8.94
N VAL A 91 -7.58 -7.72 7.76
CA VAL A 91 -6.67 -8.04 6.65
C VAL A 91 -6.16 -6.76 6.00
N VAL A 92 -7.04 -5.78 5.79
CA VAL A 92 -6.64 -4.44 5.31
C VAL A 92 -5.70 -3.76 6.31
N ALA A 93 -5.97 -3.85 7.62
CA ALA A 93 -5.09 -3.31 8.65
C ALA A 93 -3.72 -4.00 8.65
N ALA A 94 -3.67 -5.32 8.45
CA ALA A 94 -2.41 -6.06 8.33
C ALA A 94 -1.62 -5.63 7.07
N ALA A 95 -2.27 -5.55 5.91
CA ALA A 95 -1.64 -5.09 4.67
C ALA A 95 -1.10 -3.65 4.80
N LYS A 96 -1.90 -2.72 5.35
CA LYS A 96 -1.47 -1.35 5.64
C LYS A 96 -0.27 -1.32 6.59
N ALA A 97 -0.26 -2.14 7.63
CA ALA A 97 0.81 -2.20 8.61
C ALA A 97 2.14 -2.74 8.05
N VAL A 98 2.09 -3.56 7.00
CA VAL A 98 3.27 -3.97 6.21
C VAL A 98 3.72 -2.79 5.36
N ILE A 99 2.82 -2.20 4.57
CA ILE A 99 3.08 -1.04 3.71
C ILE A 99 3.74 0.11 4.49
N ASP A 100 3.13 0.56 5.59
CA ASP A 100 3.62 1.67 6.43
C ASP A 100 5.04 1.41 7.00
N ARG A 101 5.46 0.16 7.14
CA ARG A 101 6.80 -0.17 7.66
C ARG A 101 7.88 -0.21 6.59
N VAL A 102 7.47 -0.38 5.34
CA VAL A 102 8.38 -0.62 4.23
C VAL A 102 8.52 0.61 3.34
N LEU A 103 7.39 1.25 3.00
CA LEU A 103 7.33 2.39 2.09
C LEU A 103 7.96 3.71 2.57
N PRO A 104 7.96 4.11 3.86
CA PRO A 104 8.59 5.39 4.25
C PRO A 104 10.11 5.41 4.05
N LYS A 105 10.74 4.27 3.69
CA LYS A 105 12.15 4.20 3.32
C LYS A 105 12.39 4.09 1.81
N LEU A 106 11.35 3.84 1.01
CA LEU A 106 11.46 3.52 -0.41
C LEU A 106 11.04 4.67 -1.33
N LEU A 107 10.24 5.62 -0.86
CA LEU A 107 9.83 6.77 -1.66
C LEU A 107 10.00 8.07 -0.88
N ASP A 108 10.96 8.89 -1.32
CA ASP A 108 10.86 10.34 -1.17
C ASP A 108 9.89 10.85 -2.23
N VAL A 109 8.58 10.72 -1.97
CA VAL A 109 7.57 11.33 -2.85
C VAL A 109 7.58 12.83 -2.57
N GLN A 110 8.26 13.59 -3.43
CA GLN A 110 8.09 15.03 -3.45
C GLN A 110 6.74 15.36 -4.07
N VAL A 111 5.73 15.54 -3.22
CA VAL A 111 4.42 16.06 -3.64
C VAL A 111 4.58 17.56 -3.87
N SER A 112 4.94 17.95 -5.08
CA SER A 112 4.81 19.35 -5.50
C SER A 112 3.32 19.65 -5.69
N ARG A 113 2.79 20.62 -4.94
CA ARG A 113 1.50 21.22 -5.28
C ARG A 113 1.66 21.88 -6.64
N ALA A 114 0.77 21.58 -7.58
CA ALA A 114 0.62 22.42 -8.76
C ALA A 114 0.40 23.87 -8.29
N PRO A 115 1.07 24.87 -8.89
CA PRO A 115 0.89 26.25 -8.52
C PRO A 115 -0.59 26.63 -8.67
N GLU A 116 -1.18 27.24 -7.64
CA GLU A 116 -2.57 27.69 -7.72
C GLU A 116 -2.73 28.88 -8.70
N PRO A 117 -3.88 28.98 -9.40
CA PRO A 117 -4.86 27.95 -9.68
C PRO A 117 -4.76 27.58 -11.16
N ALA A 118 -3.77 26.78 -11.53
CA ALA A 118 -3.90 26.05 -12.79
C ALA A 118 -4.88 24.91 -12.52
N LEU A 119 -6.12 25.06 -13.00
CA LEU A 119 -7.08 23.97 -12.97
C LEU A 119 -6.46 22.84 -13.78
N TRP A 120 -6.65 21.58 -13.39
CA TRP A 120 -6.18 20.42 -14.16
C TRP A 120 -6.64 20.46 -15.65
N VAL A 121 -7.71 21.22 -15.91
CA VAL A 121 -8.26 21.60 -17.21
C VAL A 121 -7.23 22.34 -18.09
N ASP A 122 -6.36 23.16 -17.51
CA ASP A 122 -5.40 24.00 -18.24
C ASP A 122 -4.25 23.19 -18.88
N TYR A 123 -4.06 21.94 -18.44
CA TYR A 123 -3.04 21.03 -18.96
C TYR A 123 -3.62 19.91 -19.83
N MET A 124 -4.93 19.91 -20.04
CA MET A 124 -5.60 18.90 -20.83
C MET A 124 -5.61 19.33 -22.31
N PRO A 125 -5.18 18.48 -23.26
CA PRO A 125 -5.29 18.79 -24.67
C PRO A 125 -6.76 18.97 -25.07
N GLU A 126 -7.01 19.84 -26.06
CA GLU A 126 -8.34 20.39 -26.37
C GLU A 126 -9.36 19.30 -26.79
N ASP A 127 -8.87 18.21 -27.36
CA ASP A 127 -9.66 17.02 -27.70
C ASP A 127 -10.17 16.29 -26.45
N GLN A 128 -9.34 16.14 -25.43
CA GLN A 128 -9.71 15.56 -24.14
C GLN A 128 -10.67 16.47 -23.37
N LEU A 129 -10.48 17.79 -23.42
CA LEU A 129 -11.41 18.75 -22.80
C LEU A 129 -12.81 18.62 -23.38
N THR A 130 -12.91 18.54 -24.71
CA THR A 130 -14.18 18.37 -25.42
C THR A 130 -14.89 17.08 -24.98
N GLN A 131 -14.12 16.00 -24.83
CA GLN A 131 -14.64 14.71 -24.37
C GLN A 131 -15.15 14.77 -22.93
N VAL A 132 -14.42 15.40 -22.01
CA VAL A 132 -14.83 15.56 -20.61
C VAL A 132 -16.09 16.41 -20.49
N VAL A 133 -16.18 17.52 -21.23
CA VAL A 133 -17.39 18.37 -21.25
C VAL A 133 -18.60 17.57 -21.74
N THR A 134 -18.43 16.80 -22.82
CA THR A 134 -19.49 15.95 -23.38
C THR A 134 -19.98 14.93 -22.33
N TRP A 135 -19.07 14.27 -21.60
CA TRP A 135 -19.44 13.34 -20.54
C TRP A 135 -20.20 14.01 -19.39
N ILE A 136 -19.83 15.24 -19.03
CA ILE A 136 -20.53 16.01 -17.99
C ILE A 136 -21.95 16.33 -18.45
N GLU A 137 -22.12 16.83 -19.68
CA GLU A 137 -23.44 17.15 -20.25
C GLU A 137 -24.34 15.91 -20.37
N GLU A 138 -23.79 14.78 -20.82
CA GLU A 138 -24.50 13.51 -20.87
C GLU A 138 -24.92 13.04 -19.47
N ALA A 139 -24.02 13.13 -18.50
CA ALA A 139 -24.30 12.76 -17.12
C ALA A 139 -25.40 13.65 -16.51
N GLU A 140 -25.36 14.97 -16.74
CA GLU A 140 -26.41 15.90 -16.33
C GLU A 140 -27.75 15.60 -16.99
N GLY A 141 -27.74 15.31 -18.30
CA GLY A 141 -28.95 14.93 -19.03
C GLY A 141 -29.59 13.68 -18.45
N ARG A 142 -28.78 12.67 -18.10
CA ARG A 142 -29.25 11.42 -17.45
C ARG A 142 -29.82 11.70 -16.06
N MET A 143 -29.16 12.54 -15.26
CA MET A 143 -29.66 12.96 -13.94
C MET A 143 -31.01 13.69 -14.03
N ARG A 144 -31.18 14.60 -14.99
CA ARG A 144 -32.46 15.30 -15.23
C ARG A 144 -33.58 14.35 -15.62
N ARG A 145 -33.27 13.25 -16.32
CA ARG A 145 -34.22 12.18 -16.68
C ARG A 145 -34.48 11.17 -15.55
N GLY A 146 -33.88 11.35 -14.38
CA GLY A 146 -34.02 10.44 -13.24
C GLY A 146 -33.32 9.09 -13.42
N GLU A 147 -32.44 8.97 -14.42
CA GLU A 147 -31.65 7.77 -14.64
C GLU A 147 -30.53 7.72 -13.58
N ARG A 148 -30.46 6.65 -12.78
CA ARG A 148 -29.36 6.48 -11.83
C ARG A 148 -28.04 6.39 -12.61
N ALA A 149 -27.13 7.33 -12.34
CA ALA A 149 -25.78 7.36 -12.90
C ALA A 149 -24.96 6.19 -12.33
N PHE A 150 -25.14 4.99 -12.89
CA PHE A 150 -24.18 3.92 -12.71
C PHE A 150 -23.01 4.22 -13.66
N TYR A 151 -21.95 4.82 -13.13
CA TYR A 151 -20.68 4.91 -13.84
C TYR A 151 -20.13 3.48 -13.95
N ARG A 152 -20.31 2.88 -15.12
CA ARG A 152 -19.61 1.65 -15.52
C ARG A 152 -18.51 2.13 -16.47
N PRO A 153 -17.24 2.18 -16.05
CA PRO A 153 -16.18 2.63 -16.95
C PRO A 153 -16.12 1.65 -18.13
N THR A 154 -16.60 2.08 -19.29
CA THR A 154 -16.34 1.47 -20.60
C THR A 154 -15.29 2.25 -21.38
N ALA A 155 -14.67 3.25 -20.76
CA ALA A 155 -13.59 4.00 -21.38
C ALA A 155 -12.42 3.05 -21.69
N PRO A 156 -11.78 3.18 -22.86
CA PRO A 156 -10.54 2.47 -23.13
C PRO A 156 -9.54 2.84 -22.04
N VAL A 157 -8.82 1.85 -21.52
CA VAL A 157 -7.67 2.08 -20.64
C VAL A 157 -6.78 3.07 -21.38
N ILE A 158 -6.58 4.25 -20.80
CA ILE A 158 -5.57 5.19 -21.29
C ILE A 158 -4.25 4.45 -21.08
N ASP A 159 -3.65 3.97 -22.16
CA ASP A 159 -2.27 3.49 -22.13
C ASP A 159 -1.41 4.69 -21.77
N VAL A 160 -0.99 4.74 -20.50
CA VAL A 160 0.01 5.68 -20.05
C VAL A 160 1.32 5.19 -20.67
N PRO A 161 1.94 5.91 -21.62
CA PRO A 161 3.20 5.48 -22.17
C PRO A 161 4.19 5.37 -21.01
N SER A 162 4.76 4.18 -20.83
CA SER A 162 5.86 3.99 -19.90
C SER A 162 6.97 4.96 -20.31
N THR A 163 7.20 6.00 -19.52
CA THR A 163 8.41 6.81 -19.66
C THR A 163 9.57 5.84 -19.53
N GLY A 164 10.26 5.58 -20.64
CA GLY A 164 11.38 4.67 -20.71
C GLY A 164 12.33 4.98 -19.57
N THR A 165 12.53 3.99 -18.70
CA THR A 165 13.71 3.97 -17.85
C THR A 165 14.89 3.92 -18.80
N ASN A 166 15.69 4.99 -18.80
CA ASN A 166 16.95 5.04 -19.52
C ASN A 166 17.73 3.74 -19.24
N ASP A 167 17.97 2.98 -20.30
CA ASP A 167 19.03 1.97 -20.37
C ASP A 167 20.36 2.71 -20.18
N ALA A 168 20.76 2.87 -18.93
CA ALA A 168 22.12 3.23 -18.58
C ALA A 168 22.98 1.97 -18.69
N ASP A 169 23.44 1.73 -19.93
CA ASP A 169 24.82 1.43 -20.27
C ASP A 169 25.56 0.42 -19.36
N ASP A 170 25.29 -0.87 -19.56
CA ASP A 170 26.03 -1.99 -18.96
C ASP A 170 27.21 -2.40 -19.89
N SER A 171 28.07 -1.43 -20.20
CA SER A 171 29.21 -1.63 -21.11
C SER A 171 30.55 -1.08 -20.58
N VAL A 172 30.91 -1.39 -19.33
CA VAL A 172 32.33 -1.39 -18.90
C VAL A 172 32.62 -2.56 -17.95
N LEU A 173 32.78 -3.75 -18.53
CA LEU A 173 33.59 -4.83 -17.98
C LEU A 173 34.33 -5.53 -19.12
N LEU A 174 35.49 -4.98 -19.49
CA LEU A 174 36.68 -5.71 -19.92
C LEU A 174 37.91 -4.97 -19.41
#